data_AF-A0A543HH16-F1
#
_entry.id   AF-A0A543HH16-F1
#
_cell.length_a   1.000
_cell.length_b   1.000
_cell.length_c   1.000
_cell.angle_alpha   90.00
_cell.angle_beta   90.00
_cell.angle_gamma   90.00
#
_symmetry.space_group_name_H-M   'P 1'
#
loop_
_entity.id
_entity.type
_entity.pdbx_description
1 polymer ?
#
loop_
_entity_poly.entity_id
_entity_poly.type
_entity_poly.pdbx_seq_one_letter_code
_entity_poly.pdbx_strand_id
1 'polypeptide(L)'
;MNSPDDFFSDLAALNARVETSLGEIKLMLSQVVDEASRSAERDAAHDEARAIAARRGDLGPEWRKIQHRLDLNQTSVRDIFSGTDDSTEAQALRATSQQRIAALREDLVQQVEASGEETDPLVDIQNLNSQLYARLDDIRDQLGK
;
A
#
# COMPACT_ATOMS: atom_id res chain seq x y z
N MET A 1 12.07 -50.27 -24.74
CA MET A 1 11.18 -50.75 -23.66
C MET A 1 11.94 -50.44 -22.38
N ASN A 2 11.54 -49.42 -21.61
CA ASN A 2 12.29 -49.04 -20.39
C ASN A 2 12.26 -50.20 -19.40
N SER A 3 13.38 -50.44 -18.71
CA SER A 3 13.48 -51.49 -17.70
C SER A 3 12.58 -51.13 -16.51
N PRO A 4 11.99 -52.10 -15.79
CA PRO A 4 11.26 -51.83 -14.55
C PRO A 4 12.04 -50.95 -13.56
N ASP A 5 13.37 -51.10 -13.53
CA ASP A 5 14.26 -50.29 -12.68
C ASP A 5 14.30 -48.80 -13.08
N ASP A 6 14.20 -48.48 -14.38
CA ASP A 6 14.18 -47.09 -14.87
C ASP A 6 12.90 -46.39 -14.42
N PHE A 7 11.77 -47.10 -14.42
CA PHE A 7 10.47 -46.56 -14.00
C PHE A 7 10.43 -46.21 -12.51
N PHE A 8 10.96 -47.08 -11.63
CA PHE A 8 11.01 -46.80 -10.19
C PHE A 8 12.00 -45.68 -9.86
N SER A 9 13.10 -45.57 -10.60
CA SER A 9 14.05 -44.46 -10.48
C SER A 9 13.41 -43.12 -10.86
N ASP A 10 12.69 -43.06 -11.98
CA ASP A 10 11.98 -41.86 -12.43
C ASP A 10 10.89 -41.43 -11.44
N LEU A 11 10.16 -42.39 -10.86
CA LEU A 11 9.14 -42.13 -9.85
C LEU A 11 9.75 -41.57 -8.55
N ALA A 12 10.89 -42.12 -8.12
CA ALA A 12 11.60 -41.63 -6.94
C ALA A 12 12.14 -40.20 -7.17
N ALA A 13 12.69 -39.93 -8.35
CA ALA A 13 13.14 -38.59 -8.73
C ALA A 13 11.99 -37.58 -8.80
N LEU A 14 10.82 -38.00 -9.32
CA LEU A 14 9.62 -37.16 -9.33
C LEU A 14 9.12 -36.86 -7.92
N ASN A 15 9.09 -37.86 -7.02
CA ASN A 15 8.66 -37.66 -5.64
C ASN A 15 9.59 -36.69 -4.89
N ALA A 16 10.91 -36.84 -5.05
CA ALA A 16 11.88 -35.92 -4.45
C ALA A 16 11.70 -34.48 -4.95
N ARG A 17 11.39 -34.29 -6.24
CA ARG A 17 11.09 -32.96 -6.80
C ARG A 17 9.80 -32.39 -6.20
N VAL A 18 8.74 -33.20 -6.08
CA VAL A 18 7.47 -32.76 -5.46
C VAL A 18 7.67 -32.36 -4.00
N GLU A 19 8.42 -33.14 -3.22
CA GLU A 19 8.75 -32.81 -1.83
C GLU A 19 9.55 -31.50 -1.72
N THR A 20 10.50 -31.30 -2.63
CA THR A 20 11.30 -30.07 -2.69
C THR A 20 10.43 -28.85 -3.01
N SER A 21 9.64 -28.93 -4.08
CA SER A 21 8.74 -27.83 -4.47
C SER A 21 7.68 -27.54 -3.40
N LEU A 22 7.19 -28.56 -2.69
CA LEU A 22 6.26 -28.37 -1.57
C LEU A 22 6.93 -27.64 -0.40
N GLY A 23 8.21 -27.92 -0.12
CA GLY A 23 9.00 -27.19 0.86
C GLY A 23 9.17 -25.71 0.50
N GLU A 24 9.50 -25.44 -0.76
CA GLU A 24 9.62 -24.08 -1.29
C GLU A 24 8.30 -23.31 -1.21
N ILE A 25 7.19 -23.93 -1.60
CA ILE A 25 5.85 -23.31 -1.52
C ILE A 25 5.49 -22.96 -0.07
N LYS A 26 5.80 -23.83 0.90
CA LYS A 26 5.54 -23.55 2.33
C LYS A 26 6.36 -22.37 2.84
N LEU A 27 7.62 -22.26 2.43
CA LEU A 27 8.48 -21.14 2.78
C LEU A 27 7.96 -19.83 2.18
N MET A 28 7.59 -19.85 0.89
CA MET A 28 6.98 -18.69 0.24
C MET A 28 5.67 -18.27 0.91
N LEU A 29 4.82 -19.23 1.28
CA LEU A 29 3.56 -18.94 1.99
C LEU A 29 3.82 -18.29 3.35
N SER A 30 4.80 -18.79 4.11
CA SER A 30 5.20 -18.18 5.38
C SER A 30 5.66 -16.73 5.18
N GLN A 31 6.47 -16.47 4.16
CA GLN A 31 6.94 -15.12 3.86
C GLN A 31 5.79 -14.17 3.49
N VAL A 32 4.82 -14.64 2.70
CA VAL A 32 3.62 -13.85 2.35
C VAL A 32 2.79 -13.52 3.59
N VAL A 33 2.58 -14.50 4.48
CA VAL A 33 1.82 -14.29 5.72
C VAL A 33 2.56 -13.33 6.66
N ASP A 34 3.88 -13.47 6.78
CA ASP A 34 4.69 -12.58 7.61
C ASP A 34 4.69 -11.16 7.07
N GLU A 35 4.82 -10.97 5.76
CA GLU A 35 4.79 -9.64 5.15
C GLU A 35 3.41 -8.99 5.26
N ALA A 36 2.33 -9.76 5.07
CA ALA A 36 0.97 -9.27 5.29
C ALA A 36 0.76 -8.83 6.75
N SER A 37 1.30 -9.58 7.70
CA SER A 37 1.22 -9.25 9.14
C SER A 37 1.98 -7.97 9.46
N ARG A 38 3.22 -7.83 8.96
CA ARG A 38 4.01 -6.60 9.13
C ARG A 38 3.36 -5.40 8.45
N SER A 39 2.75 -5.60 7.28
CA SER A 39 2.01 -4.54 6.59
C SER A 39 0.83 -4.07 7.44
N ALA A 40 0.06 -4.99 8.01
CA ALA A 40 -1.06 -4.65 8.88
C ALA A 40 -0.60 -3.91 10.15
N GLU A 41 0.52 -4.32 10.75
CA GLU A 41 1.11 -3.63 11.91
C GLU A 41 1.55 -2.20 11.56
N ARG A 42 2.21 -2.01 10.41
CA ARG A 42 2.58 -0.68 9.92
C ARG A 42 1.34 0.17 9.70
N ASP A 43 0.35 -0.34 8.98
CA ASP A 43 -0.90 0.39 8.70
C ASP A 43 -1.60 0.81 10.00
N ALA A 44 -1.67 -0.08 11.00
CA ALA A 44 -2.23 0.23 12.31
C ALA A 44 -1.43 1.33 13.05
N ALA A 45 -0.10 1.31 12.97
CA ALA A 45 0.73 2.34 13.58
C ALA A 45 0.53 3.73 12.92
N HIS A 46 0.44 3.78 11.59
CA HIS A 46 0.13 5.02 10.87
C HIS A 46 -1.27 5.53 11.20
N ASP A 47 -2.25 4.63 11.30
CA ASP A 47 -3.63 4.97 11.66
C ASP A 47 -3.73 5.58 13.06
N GLU A 48 -2.97 5.06 14.03
CA GLU A 48 -2.92 5.62 15.39
C GLU A 48 -2.19 6.96 15.42
N ALA A 49 -1.06 7.09 14.70
CA ALA A 49 -0.34 8.36 14.59
C ALA A 49 -1.24 9.47 14.02
N ARG A 50 -1.99 9.17 12.94
CA ARG A 50 -3.03 10.03 12.41
C ARG A 50 -4.04 10.43 13.46
N ALA A 51 -4.59 9.44 14.16
CA ALA A 51 -5.65 9.67 15.12
C ALA A 51 -5.19 10.63 16.22
N ILE A 52 -3.97 10.46 16.70
CA ILE A 52 -3.34 11.36 17.68
C ILE A 52 -3.20 12.77 17.11
N ALA A 53 -2.65 12.91 15.90
CA ALA A 53 -2.44 14.20 15.25
C ALA A 53 -3.78 14.92 14.96
N ALA A 54 -4.82 14.20 14.57
CA ALA A 54 -6.16 14.74 14.33
C ALA A 54 -6.84 15.18 15.64
N ARG A 55 -6.70 14.42 16.72
CA ARG A 55 -7.23 14.80 18.05
C ARG A 55 -6.56 16.06 18.57
N ARG A 56 -5.24 16.19 18.40
CA ARG A 56 -4.48 17.44 18.65
C ARG A 56 -4.87 18.54 17.66
N GLY A 57 -5.32 18.13 16.48
CA GLY A 57 -5.71 18.90 15.30
C GLY A 57 -4.56 19.60 14.62
N ASP A 58 -3.40 18.95 14.66
CA ASP A 58 -2.25 19.25 13.83
C ASP A 58 -2.62 19.09 12.33
N LEU A 59 -3.51 18.14 12.03
CA LEU A 59 -4.13 17.88 10.73
C LEU A 59 -5.17 18.94 10.28
N GLY A 60 -5.55 19.87 11.14
CA GLY A 60 -6.58 20.88 10.87
C GLY A 60 -8.01 20.50 11.30
N PRO A 61 -8.97 21.42 11.11
CA PRO A 61 -10.30 21.33 11.73
C PRO A 61 -11.18 20.21 11.18
N GLU A 62 -11.14 19.95 9.86
CA GLU A 62 -11.95 18.90 9.25
C GLU A 62 -11.51 17.51 9.71
N TRP A 63 -10.20 17.28 9.79
CA TRP A 63 -9.65 16.05 10.34
C TRP A 63 -10.00 15.84 11.81
N ARG A 64 -10.00 16.89 12.63
CA ARG A 64 -10.41 16.78 14.03
C ARG A 64 -11.89 16.35 14.16
N LYS A 65 -12.79 16.91 13.33
CA LYS A 65 -14.20 16.51 13.30
C LYS A 65 -14.38 15.07 12.80
N ILE A 66 -13.66 14.69 11.74
CA ILE A 66 -13.68 13.34 11.20
C ILE A 66 -13.16 12.34 12.23
N GLN A 67 -12.05 12.64 12.90
CA GLN A 67 -11.51 11.76 13.93
C GLN A 67 -12.48 11.56 15.09
N HIS A 68 -13.22 12.61 15.49
CA HIS A 68 -14.29 12.45 16.47
C HIS A 68 -15.39 11.48 16.01
N ARG A 69 -15.78 11.54 14.72
CA ARG A 69 -16.77 10.62 14.14
C ARG A 69 -16.23 9.19 14.02
N LEU A 70 -14.94 9.03 13.70
CA LEU A 70 -14.25 7.73 13.71
C LEU A 70 -14.22 7.14 15.12
N ASP A 71 -13.85 7.94 16.13
CA ASP A 71 -13.80 7.53 17.53
C ASP A 71 -15.18 7.08 18.06
N LEU A 72 -16.26 7.67 17.53
CA LEU A 72 -17.65 7.30 17.83
C LEU A 72 -18.21 6.18 16.95
N ASN A 73 -17.40 5.58 16.06
CA ASN A 73 -17.83 4.59 15.06
C ASN A 73 -19.02 5.04 14.20
N GLN A 74 -19.14 6.34 13.95
CA GLN A 74 -20.21 6.94 13.13
C GLN A 74 -19.89 6.88 11.63
N THR A 75 -18.64 6.62 11.29
CA THR A 75 -18.13 6.48 9.93
C THR A 75 -16.84 5.67 9.96
N SER A 76 -16.27 5.38 8.78
CA SER A 76 -14.95 4.80 8.64
C SER A 76 -14.12 5.57 7.62
N VAL A 77 -12.79 5.45 7.68
CA VAL A 77 -11.89 6.02 6.65
C VAL A 77 -12.29 5.52 5.25
N ARG A 78 -12.69 4.24 5.15
CA ARG A 78 -13.20 3.66 3.91
C ARG A 78 -14.46 4.38 3.42
N ASP A 79 -15.45 4.58 4.28
CA ASP A 79 -16.73 5.18 3.90
C ASP A 79 -16.57 6.65 3.48
N ILE A 80 -15.63 7.37 4.11
CA ILE A 80 -15.28 8.75 3.74
C ILE A 80 -14.73 8.81 2.32
N PHE A 81 -13.71 8.01 2.00
CA PHE A 81 -13.04 8.09 0.70
C PHE A 81 -13.78 7.34 -0.42
N SER A 82 -14.62 6.36 -0.11
CA SER A 82 -15.55 5.76 -1.08
C SER A 82 -16.70 6.69 -1.46
N GLY A 83 -16.97 7.72 -0.64
CA GLY A 83 -18.13 8.59 -0.77
C GLY A 83 -19.42 7.99 -0.22
N THR A 84 -19.35 6.92 0.57
CA THR A 84 -20.50 6.41 1.32
C THR A 84 -20.90 7.36 2.45
N ASP A 85 -19.92 8.07 3.03
CA ASP A 85 -20.14 9.16 3.96
C ASP A 85 -20.25 10.49 3.22
N ASP A 86 -21.47 11.01 3.16
CA ASP A 86 -21.84 12.26 2.50
C ASP A 86 -22.01 13.45 3.46
N SER A 87 -21.53 13.32 4.69
CA SER A 87 -21.43 14.47 5.60
C SER A 87 -20.58 15.60 5.01
N THR A 88 -20.85 16.83 5.44
CA THR A 88 -20.12 18.02 4.99
C THR A 88 -18.63 17.93 5.31
N GLU A 89 -18.28 17.36 6.46
CA GLU A 89 -16.89 17.14 6.87
C GLU A 89 -16.18 16.12 5.98
N ALA A 90 -16.86 15.03 5.60
CA ALA A 90 -16.29 14.01 4.72
C ALA A 90 -16.09 14.54 3.29
N GLN A 91 -17.03 15.36 2.80
CA GLN A 91 -16.90 16.04 1.51
C GLN A 91 -15.74 17.06 1.52
N ALA A 92 -15.64 17.87 2.57
CA ALA A 92 -14.56 18.85 2.73
C ALA A 92 -13.19 18.18 2.82
N LEU A 93 -13.09 17.07 3.55
CA LEU A 93 -11.87 16.28 3.64
C LEU A 93 -11.49 15.72 2.27
N ARG A 94 -12.43 15.07 1.55
CA ARG A 94 -12.19 14.56 0.19
C ARG A 94 -11.70 15.66 -0.76
N ALA A 95 -12.35 16.82 -0.77
CA ALA A 95 -11.97 17.93 -1.62
C ALA A 95 -10.55 18.42 -1.32
N THR A 96 -10.22 18.57 -0.03
CA THR A 96 -8.89 18.99 0.41
C THR A 96 -7.81 17.97 0.03
N SER A 97 -8.09 16.67 0.22
CA SER A 97 -7.18 15.59 -0.19
C SER A 97 -6.97 15.57 -1.71
N GLN A 98 -8.01 15.74 -2.51
CA GLN A 98 -7.91 15.80 -3.97
C GLN A 98 -7.06 16.98 -4.44
N GLN A 99 -7.22 18.16 -3.82
CA GLN A 99 -6.39 19.33 -4.12
C GLN A 99 -4.91 19.07 -3.80
N ARG A 100 -4.61 18.46 -2.65
CA ARG A 100 -3.23 18.10 -2.28
C ARG A 100 -2.62 17.09 -3.25
N ILE A 101 -3.37 16.07 -3.66
CA ILE A 101 -2.90 15.09 -4.65
C ILE A 101 -2.65 15.76 -6.01
N ALA A 102 -3.53 16.67 -6.44
CA ALA A 102 -3.35 17.40 -7.69
C ALA A 102 -2.07 18.26 -7.66
N ALA A 103 -1.83 18.99 -6.57
CA ALA A 103 -0.62 19.77 -6.38
C ALA A 103 0.64 18.89 -6.36
N LEU A 104 0.59 17.74 -5.68
CA LEU A 104 1.69 16.77 -5.67
C LEU A 104 1.99 16.20 -7.07
N ARG A 105 0.97 15.98 -7.90
CA ARG A 105 1.14 15.54 -9.29
C ARG A 105 1.80 16.63 -10.14
N GLU A 106 1.38 17.89 -9.97
CA GLU A 106 1.96 19.01 -10.71
C GLU A 106 3.44 19.19 -10.37
N ASP A 107 3.79 19.10 -9.09
CA ASP A 107 5.18 19.15 -8.62
C ASP A 107 6.03 18.00 -9.19
N LEU A 108 5.49 16.77 -9.28
CA LEU A 108 6.17 15.65 -9.95
C LEU A 108 6.49 15.95 -11.42
N VAL A 109 5.50 16.41 -12.17
CA VAL A 109 5.65 16.70 -13.59
C VAL A 109 6.72 17.77 -13.80
N GLN A 110 6.71 18.83 -12.99
CA GLN A 110 7.72 19.88 -13.06
C GLN A 110 9.12 19.36 -12.74
N GLN A 111 9.27 18.44 -11.78
CA GLN A 111 10.57 17.85 -11.46
C GLN A 111 11.12 16.97 -12.59
N VAL A 112 10.25 16.20 -13.26
CA VAL A 112 10.63 15.36 -14.41
C VAL A 112 10.94 16.21 -15.65
N GLU A 113 10.17 17.27 -15.91
CA GLU A 113 10.44 18.19 -17.00
C GLU A 113 11.74 18.99 -16.78
N ALA A 114 12.06 19.32 -15.51
CA ALA A 114 13.28 20.04 -15.15
C ALA A 114 14.55 19.17 -15.18
N SER A 115 14.45 17.85 -15.03
CA SER A 115 15.61 16.96 -15.03
C SER A 115 16.20 16.72 -16.42
N GLY A 116 15.43 16.93 -17.50
CA GLY A 116 15.93 16.92 -18.89
C GLY A 116 16.58 15.61 -19.36
N GLU A 117 16.43 14.52 -18.62
CA GLU A 117 16.99 13.21 -18.94
C GLU A 117 16.08 12.48 -19.93
N GLU A 118 16.63 12.13 -21.10
CA GLU A 118 15.99 11.17 -22.02
C GLU A 118 16.22 9.77 -21.46
N THR A 119 15.36 9.35 -20.54
CA THR A 119 15.43 8.03 -19.90
C THR A 119 14.74 6.97 -20.74
N ASP A 120 15.26 5.74 -20.70
CA ASP A 120 14.59 4.56 -21.26
C ASP A 120 13.16 4.46 -20.67
N PRO A 121 12.10 4.32 -21.49
CA PRO A 121 10.72 4.23 -21.02
C PRO A 121 10.49 3.17 -19.92
N LEU A 122 11.28 2.10 -19.90
CA LEU A 122 11.20 1.08 -18.85
C LEU A 122 11.81 1.55 -17.53
N VAL A 123 12.90 2.31 -17.58
CA VAL A 123 13.55 2.93 -16.42
C VAL A 123 12.66 4.03 -15.86
N ASP A 124 12.00 4.81 -16.72
CA ASP A 124 10.98 5.78 -16.31
C ASP A 124 9.81 5.10 -15.62
N ILE A 125 9.26 4.00 -16.15
CA ILE A 125 8.16 3.28 -15.49
C ILE A 125 8.60 2.70 -14.13
N GLN A 126 9.83 2.19 -14.02
CA GLN A 126 10.35 1.66 -12.76
C GLN A 126 10.62 2.76 -11.72
N ASN A 127 11.17 3.89 -12.15
CA ASN A 127 11.39 5.06 -11.31
C ASN A 127 10.07 5.71 -10.92
N LEU A 128 9.11 5.84 -11.84
CA LEU A 128 7.78 6.36 -11.59
C LEU A 128 7.02 5.44 -10.64
N ASN A 129 7.10 4.12 -10.78
CA ASN A 129 6.51 3.18 -9.81
C ASN A 129 7.17 3.30 -8.44
N SER A 130 8.50 3.38 -8.37
CA SER A 130 9.23 3.53 -7.11
C SER A 130 8.90 4.87 -6.41
N GLN A 131 8.81 5.94 -7.19
CA GLN A 131 8.40 7.26 -6.72
C GLN A 131 6.92 7.28 -6.33
N LEU A 132 6.04 6.60 -7.07
CA LEU A 132 4.63 6.43 -6.69
C LEU A 132 4.50 5.66 -5.38
N TYR A 133 5.28 4.60 -5.16
CA TYR A 133 5.28 3.87 -3.89
C TYR A 133 5.82 4.71 -2.74
N ALA A 134 6.96 5.38 -2.92
CA ALA A 134 7.52 6.28 -1.90
C ALA A 134 6.57 7.45 -1.58
N ARG A 135 5.86 7.95 -2.59
CA ARG A 135 4.94 9.09 -2.45
C ARG A 135 3.56 8.66 -1.96
N LEU A 136 3.12 7.42 -2.19
CA LEU A 136 1.97 6.82 -1.51
C LEU A 136 2.26 6.64 -0.02
N ASP A 137 3.49 6.28 0.35
CA ASP A 137 3.94 6.19 1.74
C ASP A 137 3.99 7.59 2.39
N ASP A 138 4.50 8.60 1.67
CA ASP A 138 4.50 9.99 2.14
C ASP A 138 3.08 10.60 2.21
N ILE A 139 2.19 10.31 1.25
CA ILE A 139 0.78 10.71 1.34
C ILE A 139 0.09 10.02 2.52
N ARG A 140 0.40 8.74 2.77
CA ARG A 140 -0.10 8.01 3.93
C ARG A 140 0.40 8.62 5.24
N ASP A 141 1.65 9.07 5.30
CA ASP A 141 2.23 9.79 6.42
C ASP A 141 1.67 11.21 6.61
N GLN A 142 1.43 11.94 5.53
CA GLN A 142 0.85 13.29 5.55
C GLN A 142 -0.65 13.27 5.85
N LEU A 143 -1.36 12.20 5.47
CA LEU A 143 -2.70 11.95 5.95
C LEU A 143 -2.70 11.50 7.43
N GLY A 144 -1.53 11.22 8.01
CA GLY A 144 -1.32 10.86 9.41
C GLY A 144 -0.67 11.91 10.32
N LYS A 145 -0.40 13.12 9.84
CA LYS A 145 0.22 14.24 10.59
C LYS A 145 -0.57 15.52 10.52
#